data_AF-A0A972XVA4-F1
#
_entry.id   AF-A0A972XVA4-F1
#
_cell.length_a   1.000
_cell.length_b   1.000
_cell.length_c   1.000
_cell.angle_alpha   90.00
_cell.angle_beta   90.00
_cell.angle_gamma   90.00
#
_symmetry.space_group_name_H-M   'P 1'
#
loop_
_entity.id
_entity.type
_entity.pdbx_description
1 polymer ?
#
loop_
_entity_poly.entity_id
_entity_poly.type
_entity_poly.pdbx_seq_one_letter_code
_entity_poly.pdbx_strand_id
1 'polypeptide(L)'
;MTALISVSDKTGVVEFAKSLHALGIKLLSTGGTAKLLADQGLPVTEVAELTGFPEMLDGRVKTLHPKVHGGLLARRDVPEHMAALKAHGINTIDLLVVNLYPFEATVAKPGCTLEDAIENIDIG
;
A
#
# COMPACT_ATOMS: atom_id res chain seq x y z
N MET A 1 -6.74 -1.35 14.65
CA MET A 1 -6.93 -1.58 13.20
C MET A 1 -5.74 -1.02 12.44
N THR A 2 -5.47 -1.54 11.25
CA THR A 2 -4.38 -1.10 10.36
C THR A 2 -4.95 -0.73 8.99
N ALA A 3 -4.55 0.42 8.46
CA ALA A 3 -4.88 0.85 7.11
C ALA A 3 -3.62 0.82 6.22
N LEU A 4 -3.68 0.12 5.10
CA LEU A 4 -2.68 0.17 4.04
C LEU A 4 -3.10 1.24 3.02
N ILE A 5 -2.28 2.28 2.86
CA ILE A 5 -2.51 3.39 1.93
C ILE A 5 -1.46 3.35 0.84
N SER A 6 -1.87 3.12 -0.41
CA SER A 6 -0.98 3.09 -1.57
C SER A 6 -1.66 3.76 -2.75
N VAL A 7 -1.44 5.07 -2.89
CA VAL A 7 -2.11 5.88 -3.89
C VAL A 7 -1.13 6.56 -4.85
N SER A 8 -1.47 6.57 -6.13
CA SER A 8 -0.81 7.37 -7.15
C SER A 8 -1.23 8.84 -7.02
N ASP A 9 -2.55 9.09 -7.10
CA ASP A 9 -3.15 10.39 -6.81
C ASP A 9 -3.26 10.62 -5.30
N LYS A 10 -2.57 11.65 -4.81
CA LYS A 10 -2.45 11.98 -3.39
C LYS A 10 -3.46 13.04 -2.93
N THR A 11 -4.41 13.41 -3.79
CA THR A 11 -5.45 14.39 -3.46
C THR A 11 -6.21 13.97 -2.19
N GLY A 12 -6.17 14.82 -1.17
CA GLY A 12 -6.85 14.59 0.13
C GLY A 12 -6.28 13.47 1.01
N VAL A 13 -5.17 12.83 0.62
CA VAL A 13 -4.64 11.66 1.35
C VAL A 13 -4.15 12.03 2.76
N VAL A 14 -3.64 13.25 2.94
CA VAL A 14 -3.08 13.71 4.21
C VAL A 14 -4.19 13.92 5.23
N GLU A 15 -5.26 14.63 4.87
CA GLU A 15 -6.43 14.89 5.71
C GLU A 15 -7.13 13.58 6.08
N PHE A 16 -7.24 12.67 5.12
CA PHE A 16 -7.78 11.34 5.33
C PHE A 16 -6.92 10.53 6.33
N ALA A 17 -5.60 10.47 6.12
CA ALA A 17 -4.69 9.75 7.01
C ALA A 17 -4.63 10.35 8.43
N LYS A 18 -4.69 11.68 8.57
CA LYS A 18 -4.83 12.37 9.87
C LYS A 18 -6.09 11.93 10.60
N SER A 19 -7.22 11.82 9.88
CA SER A 19 -8.48 11.37 10.45
C SER A 19 -8.41 9.91 10.91
N LEU A 20 -7.82 9.02 10.11
CA LEU A 20 -7.58 7.63 10.52
C LEU A 20 -6.69 7.54 11.75
N HIS A 21 -5.60 8.31 11.79
CA HIS A 21 -4.70 8.33 12.93
C HIS A 21 -5.38 8.84 14.21
N ALA A 22 -6.21 9.87 14.12
CA ALA A 22 -7.00 10.39 15.24
C ALA A 22 -7.98 9.36 15.82
N LEU A 23 -8.42 8.39 15.01
CA LEU A 23 -9.23 7.24 15.44
C LEU A 23 -8.39 6.08 16.02
N GLY A 24 -7.07 6.25 16.15
CA GLY A 24 -6.15 5.23 16.65
C GLY A 24 -5.82 4.13 15.62
N ILE A 25 -6.09 4.37 14.33
CA ILE A 25 -5.75 3.43 13.26
C ILE A 25 -4.27 3.56 12.92
N LYS A 26 -3.58 2.42 12.84
CA LYS A 26 -2.16 2.36 12.44
C LYS A 26 -2.07 2.57 10.93
N LEU A 27 -1.13 3.40 10.50
CA LEU A 27 -0.89 3.70 9.09
C LEU A 27 0.26 2.86 8.55
N LEU A 28 -0.02 2.10 7.50
CA LEU A 28 0.95 1.37 6.69
C LEU A 28 0.93 1.97 5.29
N SER A 29 2.08 2.24 4.69
CA SER A 29 2.15 2.89 3.37
C SER A 29 3.39 2.49 2.58
N THR A 30 3.48 2.91 1.32
CA THR A 30 4.60 2.61 0.43
C THR A 30 5.24 3.87 -0.15
N GLY A 31 6.57 3.85 -0.30
CA GLY A 31 7.34 4.81 -1.10
C GLY A 31 6.92 6.26 -0.93
N GLY A 32 6.57 6.92 -2.05
CA GLY A 32 6.20 8.34 -2.06
C GLY A 32 4.98 8.70 -1.21
N THR A 33 4.05 7.77 -0.98
CA THR A 33 2.90 8.02 -0.10
C THR A 33 3.33 7.93 1.37
N ALA A 34 4.18 6.98 1.74
CA ALA A 34 4.74 6.89 3.09
C ALA A 34 5.53 8.15 3.43
N LYS A 35 6.40 8.59 2.51
CA LYS A 35 7.17 9.82 2.64
C LYS A 35 6.28 11.04 2.87
N LEU A 36 5.26 11.24 2.03
CA LEU A 36 4.33 12.37 2.19
C LEU A 36 3.66 12.39 3.57
N LEU A 37 3.21 11.23 4.06
CA LEU A 37 2.56 11.17 5.37
C LEU A 37 3.55 11.44 6.51
N ALA A 38 4.76 10.89 6.43
CA ALA A 38 5.83 11.11 7.40
C ALA A 38 6.27 12.59 7.45
N ASP A 39 6.42 13.24 6.29
CA ASP A 39 6.75 14.67 6.17
C ASP A 39 5.68 15.57 6.81
N GLN A 40 4.44 15.07 6.96
CA GLN A 40 3.33 15.73 7.65
C GLN A 40 3.25 15.39 9.16
N GLY A 41 4.26 14.68 9.68
CA GLY A 41 4.36 14.30 11.09
C GLY A 41 3.47 13.11 11.49
N LEU A 42 2.92 12.37 10.53
CA LEU A 42 2.12 11.19 10.85
C LEU A 42 3.00 9.98 11.13
N PRO A 43 2.69 9.17 12.17
CA PRO A 43 3.38 7.92 12.42
C PRO A 43 2.92 6.86 11.41
N VAL A 44 3.68 6.73 10.34
CA VAL A 44 3.46 5.76 9.26
C VAL A 44 4.58 4.73 9.25
N THR A 45 4.21 3.46 9.17
CA THR A 45 5.15 2.35 8.95
C THR A 45 5.28 2.11 7.46
N GLU A 46 6.50 1.95 6.95
CA GLU A 46 6.71 1.60 5.55
C GLU A 46 6.52 0.09 5.33
N VAL A 47 5.94 -0.31 4.19
CA VAL A 47 5.77 -1.72 3.84
C VAL A 47 7.11 -2.47 3.84
N ALA A 48 8.22 -1.84 3.44
CA ALA A 48 9.54 -2.45 3.48
C ALA A 48 9.96 -2.85 4.92
N GLU A 49 9.60 -2.04 5.93
CA GLU A 49 9.85 -2.37 7.35
C GLU A 49 9.00 -3.55 7.79
N LEU A 50 7.73 -3.61 7.36
CA LEU A 50 6.83 -4.73 7.66
C LEU A 50 7.33 -6.03 7.03
N THR A 51 7.66 -5.99 5.74
CA THR A 51 8.06 -7.19 4.98
C THR A 51 9.46 -7.65 5.39
N GLY A 52 10.36 -6.71 5.69
CA GLY A 52 11.79 -6.96 5.83
C GLY A 52 12.47 -7.14 4.47
N PHE A 53 11.79 -6.79 3.38
CA PHE A 53 12.28 -6.95 2.02
C PHE A 53 12.50 -5.56 1.40
N PRO A 54 13.68 -5.32 0.79
CA PRO A 54 13.99 -4.02 0.21
C PRO A 54 13.13 -3.75 -1.03
N GLU A 55 13.07 -2.49 -1.44
CA GLU A 55 12.54 -2.13 -2.75
C GLU A 55 13.42 -2.74 -3.86
N MET A 56 12.79 -3.34 -4.86
CA MET A 56 13.45 -4.00 -6.00
C MET A 56 12.68 -3.75 -7.29
N LEU A 57 13.38 -3.84 -8.42
CA LEU A 57 12.81 -3.70 -9.77
C LEU A 57 12.00 -2.40 -9.92
N ASP A 58 12.59 -1.28 -9.49
CA ASP A 58 11.98 0.06 -9.54
C ASP A 58 10.59 0.12 -8.88
N GLY A 59 10.44 -0.61 -7.78
CA GLY A 59 9.22 -0.61 -6.97
C GLY A 59 8.10 -1.54 -7.48
N ARG A 60 8.34 -2.32 -8.54
CA ARG A 60 7.34 -3.22 -9.16
C ARG A 60 6.82 -4.33 -8.23
N VAL A 61 7.61 -4.74 -7.24
CA VAL A 61 7.29 -5.89 -6.37
C VAL A 61 7.25 -5.56 -4.88
N LYS A 62 7.04 -4.27 -4.52
CA LYS A 62 7.10 -3.80 -3.13
C LYS A 62 5.98 -4.34 -2.22
N THR A 63 4.79 -4.57 -2.75
CA THR A 63 3.60 -5.04 -2.00
C THR A 63 3.30 -6.53 -2.17
N LEU A 64 3.87 -7.18 -3.20
CA LEU A 64 3.64 -8.58 -3.56
C LEU A 64 4.31 -9.55 -2.57
N HIS A 65 3.88 -9.50 -1.32
CA HIS A 65 4.49 -10.21 -0.21
C HIS A 65 3.43 -10.85 0.69
N PRO A 66 3.63 -12.08 1.22
CA PRO A 66 2.67 -12.76 2.09
C PRO A 66 2.29 -11.97 3.35
N LYS A 67 3.22 -11.21 3.93
CA LYS A 67 2.91 -10.32 5.08
C LYS A 67 1.92 -9.21 4.75
N VAL A 68 1.78 -8.82 3.49
CA VAL A 68 0.78 -7.84 3.03
C VAL A 68 -0.51 -8.56 2.66
N HIS A 69 -0.45 -9.45 1.67
CA HIS A 69 -1.67 -10.12 1.17
C HIS A 69 -2.29 -11.09 2.18
N GLY A 70 -1.51 -11.74 3.03
CA GLY A 70 -2.04 -12.54 4.14
C GLY A 70 -2.81 -11.69 5.14
N GLY A 71 -2.32 -10.48 5.43
CA GLY A 71 -3.03 -9.52 6.30
C GLY A 71 -4.34 -9.03 5.70
N LEU A 72 -4.42 -8.90 4.37
CA LEU A 72 -5.63 -8.49 3.64
C LEU A 72 -6.64 -9.63 3.45
N LEU A 73 -6.17 -10.83 3.07
CA LEU A 73 -7.01 -11.93 2.60
C LEU A 73 -7.46 -12.89 3.71
N ALA A 74 -6.83 -12.84 4.89
CA ALA A 74 -7.24 -13.71 5.99
C ALA A 74 -8.68 -13.45 6.43
N ARG A 75 -9.47 -14.52 6.39
CA ARG A 75 -10.83 -14.55 6.90
C ARG A 75 -10.80 -14.64 8.42
N ARG A 76 -11.30 -13.60 9.09
CA ARG A 76 -11.30 -13.49 10.56
C ARG A 76 -12.26 -14.48 11.22
N ASP A 77 -13.27 -14.93 10.48
CA ASP A 77 -14.27 -15.92 10.91
C ASP A 77 -13.78 -17.38 10.77
N VAL A 78 -12.59 -17.59 10.19
CA VAL A 78 -11.97 -18.92 10.04
C VAL A 78 -10.78 -19.04 10.99
N PRO A 79 -10.89 -19.76 12.12
CA PRO A 79 -9.84 -19.86 13.14
C PRO A 79 -8.47 -20.29 12.59
N GLU A 80 -8.46 -21.17 11.59
CA GLU A 80 -7.25 -21.69 10.95
C GLU A 80 -6.47 -20.57 10.23
N HIS A 81 -7.16 -19.61 9.60
CA HIS A 81 -6.50 -18.48 8.95
C HIS A 81 -5.82 -17.58 10.00
N MET A 82 -6.51 -17.30 11.11
CA MET A 82 -5.96 -16.49 12.20
C MET A 82 -4.79 -17.17 12.91
N ALA A 83 -4.85 -18.50 13.05
CA ALA A 83 -3.74 -19.30 13.57
C ALA A 83 -2.53 -19.23 12.62
N ALA A 84 -2.73 -19.35 11.31
CA ALA A 84 -1.66 -19.23 10.32
C ALA A 84 -1.02 -17.84 10.34
N LEU A 85 -1.82 -16.77 10.39
CA LEU A 85 -1.29 -15.40 10.53
C LEU A 85 -0.41 -15.26 11.77
N LYS A 86 -0.89 -15.73 12.92
CA LYS A 86 -0.15 -15.68 14.18
C LYS A 86 1.15 -16.48 14.11
N ALA A 87 1.13 -17.69 13.55
CA ALA A 87 2.29 -18.55 13.41
C ALA A 87 3.40 -17.93 12.55
N HIS A 88 3.03 -17.13 11.55
CA HIS A 88 3.97 -16.47 10.64
C HIS A 88 4.23 -14.99 10.98
N GLY A 89 3.73 -14.49 12.11
CA GLY A 89 3.92 -13.09 12.52
C GLY A 89 3.28 -12.07 11.57
N ILE A 90 2.17 -12.43 10.92
CA ILE A 90 1.46 -11.58 9.98
C ILE A 90 0.32 -10.89 10.73
N ASN A 91 0.29 -9.56 10.68
CA ASN A 91 -0.81 -8.76 11.24
C ASN A 91 -1.94 -8.61 10.23
N THR A 92 -3.17 -8.45 10.71
CA THR A 92 -4.31 -8.13 9.85
C THR A 92 -4.24 -6.70 9.32
N ILE A 93 -4.71 -6.51 8.10
CA ILE A 93 -4.99 -5.21 7.48
C ILE A 93 -6.50 -5.10 7.36
N ASP A 94 -7.06 -4.00 7.89
CA ASP A 94 -8.51 -3.81 8.03
C ASP A 94 -9.07 -2.84 6.98
N LEU A 95 -8.22 -1.99 6.42
CA LEU A 95 -8.58 -1.01 5.41
C LEU A 95 -7.51 -0.95 4.33
N LEU A 96 -7.92 -1.04 3.06
CA LEU A 96 -7.06 -0.82 1.90
C LEU A 96 -7.53 0.45 1.18
N VAL A 97 -6.63 1.41 1.02
CA VAL A 97 -6.87 2.67 0.32
C VAL A 97 -5.90 2.73 -0.84
N VAL A 98 -6.42 2.47 -2.04
CA VAL A 98 -5.63 2.34 -3.25
C VAL A 98 -6.29 3.09 -4.41
N ASN A 99 -5.46 3.76 -5.21
CA ASN A 99 -5.82 4.17 -6.56
C ASN A 99 -4.63 3.87 -7.48
N LEU A 100 -4.95 3.49 -8.71
CA LEU A 100 -3.98 2.95 -9.66
C LEU A 100 -3.24 4.08 -10.37
N TYR A 101 -2.14 3.72 -11.03
CA TYR A 101 -1.49 4.62 -11.96
C TYR A 101 -2.47 5.05 -13.06
N PRO A 102 -2.44 6.31 -13.51
CA PRO A 102 -3.44 6.85 -14.42
C PRO A 102 -3.17 6.38 -15.87
N PHE A 103 -3.26 5.08 -16.11
CA PHE A 103 -2.88 4.43 -17.37
C PHE A 103 -3.62 5.02 -18.57
N GLU A 104 -4.95 5.19 -18.47
CA GLU A 104 -5.78 5.80 -19.52
C GLU A 104 -5.30 7.21 -19.87
N ALA A 105 -5.03 8.04 -18.86
CA ALA A 105 -4.53 9.38 -19.07
C ALA A 105 -3.10 9.38 -19.65
N THR A 106 -2.27 8.39 -19.33
CA THR A 106 -0.94 8.23 -19.92
C THR A 106 -1.03 7.90 -21.41
N VAL A 107 -1.81 6.90 -21.81
CA VAL A 107 -1.92 6.49 -23.22
C VAL A 107 -2.65 7.51 -24.09
N ALA A 108 -3.46 8.38 -23.48
CA ALA A 108 -4.13 9.48 -24.17
C ALA A 108 -3.19 10.67 -24.50
N LYS A 109 -1.99 10.75 -23.89
CA LYS A 109 -1.05 11.86 -24.14
C LYS A 109 -0.52 11.81 -25.57
N PRO A 110 -0.52 12.95 -26.31
CA PRO A 110 0.15 13.02 -27.59
C PRO A 110 1.63 12.64 -27.46
N GLY A 111 2.08 11.67 -28.25
CA GLY A 111 3.47 11.18 -28.23
C GLY A 111 3.77 10.12 -27.17
N CYS A 112 2.77 9.55 -26.50
CA CYS A 112 2.97 8.38 -25.64
C CYS A 112 3.61 7.23 -26.43
N THR A 113 4.72 6.70 -25.93
CA THR A 113 5.39 5.52 -26.49
C THR A 113 4.81 4.23 -25.91
N LEU A 114 5.17 3.09 -26.50
CA LEU A 114 4.81 1.78 -25.94
C LEU A 114 5.48 1.57 -24.58
N GLU A 115 6.71 2.02 -24.45
CA GLU A 115 7.49 1.99 -23.21
C GLU A 115 6.79 2.80 -22.11
N ASP A 116 6.34 4.02 -22.41
CA ASP A 116 5.58 4.85 -21.46
C ASP A 116 4.31 4.14 -20.97
N ALA A 117 3.60 3.47 -21.89
CA ALA A 117 2.42 2.70 -21.55
C ALA A 117 2.79 1.53 -20.63
N ILE A 118 3.79 0.72 -20.99
CA ILE A 118 4.22 -0.45 -20.21
C ILE A 118 4.65 -0.06 -18.79
N GLU A 119 5.36 1.05 -18.61
CA GLU A 119 5.78 1.54 -17.28
C GLU A 119 4.61 2.00 -16.40
N ASN A 120 3.45 2.32 -17.00
CA ASN A 120 2.26 2.75 -16.26
C ASN A 120 1.28 1.61 -15.96
N ILE A 121 1.61 0.36 -16.29
CA ILE A 121 0.81 -0.81 -15.89
C ILE A 121 1.06 -1.08 -14.40
N ASP A 122 0.02 -0.88 -13.59
CA ASP A 122 0.06 -1.19 -12.16
C ASP A 122 -0.11 -2.70 -11.91
N ILE A 123 0.69 -3.26 -11.01
CA ILE A 123 0.75 -4.71 -10.73
C ILE A 123 0.44 -5.03 -9.26
N GLY A 124 0.74 -4.11 -8.35
CA GLY A 124 0.92 -4.40 -6.92
C GLY A 124 -0.35 -4.47 -6.07
#